data_AF-A0AAD0SDU4-F1
#
_entry.id   AF-A0AAD0SDU4-F1
#
_cell.length_a   1.000
_cell.length_b   1.000
_cell.length_c   1.000
_cell.angle_alpha   90.00
_cell.angle_beta   90.00
_cell.angle_gamma   90.00
#
_symmetry.space_group_name_H-M   'P 1'
#
loop_
_entity.id
_entity.type
_entity.pdbx_description
1 polymer ?
#
loop_
_entity_poly.entity_id
_entity_poly.type
_entity_poly.pdbx_seq_one_letter_code
_entity_poly.pdbx_strand_id
1 'polypeptide(L)'
;MPSAARLGDSCSGHGCFPATPIIQGSSDVIINGKPAARKGDMVLLHACPCPTMPHALHPRSISAGSSNVIINGKAAARVGDAIGCGGSVAAGSGDVIIGDTPHQSPVKSCAEQSASKRSPLLALSPMLLPWKGLMSWMPTPELPLPTEALTLEQRKARYAARKQLAQQASSVPGLQDSAKRLAGNNDSILRAEAAKYVYDVDEFRRGKYTELPAPPVGLSIVDPEQMLSNQDNPYFNKKSGFGAALFKSEINGETMLTYRGTDNSVTGAKDWKTNGLQGLGLESATYNQAMDLAKRTSFEYANENIKLVGHSLGGGLASAGVSATKLPGYTFNAAGLHANTVARAGGASLEETAALIKTQAVDGEVLTMAQTYGKAAVPGLLALGGSLIGGLLGGGAMGAMVGAACGMMELYKGALPKAVGEMSSLPSLGGSPIARHGMDQVIAGIETQKKEDIGAINSVLKET
;
A
#
# COMPACT_ATOMS: atom_id res chain seq x y z
N MET A 1 13.21 -18.10 -25.02
CA MET A 1 11.90 -18.17 -24.33
C MET A 1 11.56 -16.76 -23.85
N PRO A 2 10.32 -16.26 -24.02
CA PRO A 2 9.92 -14.92 -23.60
C PRO A 2 9.60 -14.82 -22.09
N SER A 3 9.75 -13.63 -21.52
CA SER A 3 9.41 -13.34 -20.12
C SER A 3 7.92 -13.55 -19.83
N ALA A 4 7.62 -14.05 -18.64
CA ALA A 4 6.24 -14.23 -18.16
C ALA A 4 5.54 -12.87 -17.97
N ALA A 5 4.31 -12.74 -18.46
CA ALA A 5 3.49 -11.54 -18.27
C ALA A 5 2.73 -11.59 -16.95
N ARG A 6 2.54 -10.43 -16.31
CA ARG A 6 1.92 -10.31 -14.99
C ARG A 6 0.95 -9.15 -14.93
N LEU A 7 0.09 -9.15 -13.91
CA LEU A 7 -0.77 -8.02 -13.59
C LEU A 7 0.06 -6.72 -13.46
N GLY A 8 -0.37 -5.67 -14.15
CA GLY A 8 0.31 -4.38 -14.19
C GLY A 8 1.44 -4.26 -15.22
N ASP A 9 1.84 -5.35 -15.89
CA ASP A 9 2.80 -5.26 -16.99
C ASP A 9 2.14 -4.57 -18.21
N SER A 10 2.91 -3.74 -18.92
CA SER A 10 2.40 -2.87 -20.00
C SER A 10 2.09 -3.66 -21.27
N CYS A 11 1.01 -3.29 -21.96
CA CYS A 11 0.69 -3.73 -23.32
C CYS A 11 0.81 -2.56 -24.28
N SER A 12 1.44 -2.79 -25.44
CA SER A 12 1.71 -1.76 -26.44
C SER A 12 0.43 -1.11 -26.94
N GLY A 13 0.52 0.14 -27.39
CA GLY A 13 -0.57 0.77 -28.15
C GLY A 13 -0.71 0.21 -29.56
N HIS A 14 -1.67 0.75 -30.32
CA HIS A 14 -1.79 0.54 -31.76
C HIS A 14 -2.45 1.77 -32.41
N GLY A 15 -1.93 2.20 -33.57
CA GLY A 15 -2.36 3.46 -34.19
C GLY A 15 -2.19 4.65 -33.25
N CYS A 16 -3.26 5.41 -33.02
CA CYS A 16 -3.30 6.52 -32.05
C CYS A 16 -3.71 6.11 -30.63
N PHE A 17 -4.01 4.82 -30.39
CA PHE A 17 -4.42 4.35 -29.07
C PHE A 17 -3.20 4.07 -28.19
N PRO A 18 -3.12 4.66 -26.97
CA PRO A 18 -1.94 4.56 -26.12
C PRO A 18 -1.76 3.16 -25.51
N ALA A 19 -0.55 2.89 -25.03
CA ALA A 19 -0.25 1.70 -24.24
C ALA A 19 -1.03 1.70 -22.90
N THR A 20 -1.42 0.53 -22.43
CA THR A 20 -2.15 0.36 -21.16
C THR A 20 -1.80 -0.97 -20.49
N PRO A 21 -1.90 -1.07 -19.15
CA PRO A 21 -1.46 -2.25 -18.41
C PRO A 21 -2.47 -3.40 -18.42
N ILE A 22 -1.98 -4.61 -18.12
CA ILE A 22 -2.81 -5.77 -17.78
C ILE A 22 -3.49 -5.53 -16.43
N ILE A 23 -4.81 -5.76 -16.35
CA ILE A 23 -5.63 -5.49 -15.15
C ILE A 23 -6.29 -6.73 -14.54
N GLN A 24 -6.05 -7.90 -15.13
CA GLN A 24 -6.52 -9.18 -14.62
C GLN A 24 -5.38 -10.20 -14.68
N GLY A 25 -5.36 -11.12 -13.72
CA GLY A 25 -4.39 -12.21 -13.66
C GLY A 25 -4.95 -13.38 -12.87
N SER A 26 -4.09 -14.37 -12.63
CA SER A 26 -4.37 -15.51 -11.76
C SER A 26 -4.66 -15.10 -10.32
N SER A 27 -5.55 -15.83 -9.64
CA SER A 27 -5.87 -15.57 -8.23
C SER A 27 -4.86 -16.18 -7.25
N ASP A 28 -4.04 -17.13 -7.71
CA ASP A 28 -3.21 -18.00 -6.86
C ASP A 28 -1.80 -18.27 -7.42
N VAL A 29 -1.57 -18.08 -8.73
CA VAL A 29 -0.25 -18.19 -9.34
C VAL A 29 0.40 -16.82 -9.44
N ILE A 30 1.46 -16.63 -8.66
CA ILE A 30 2.19 -15.37 -8.49
C ILE A 30 3.58 -15.49 -9.11
N ILE A 31 3.98 -14.50 -9.90
CA ILE A 31 5.30 -14.38 -10.51
C ILE A 31 5.89 -13.05 -10.05
N ASN A 32 7.00 -13.10 -9.30
CA ASN A 32 7.68 -11.92 -8.73
C ASN A 32 6.72 -10.95 -8.02
N GLY A 33 5.90 -11.49 -7.12
CA GLY A 33 4.94 -10.71 -6.32
C GLY A 33 3.70 -10.21 -7.07
N LYS A 34 3.57 -10.46 -8.38
CA LYS A 34 2.41 -10.07 -9.19
C LYS A 34 1.66 -11.29 -9.73
N PRO A 35 0.32 -11.29 -9.77
CA PRO A 35 -0.46 -12.33 -10.44
C PRO A 35 0.00 -12.62 -11.86
N ALA A 36 0.16 -13.90 -12.20
CA ALA A 36 0.49 -14.32 -13.56
C ALA A 36 -0.66 -14.01 -14.53
N ALA A 37 -0.36 -13.37 -15.65
CA ALA A 37 -1.35 -13.08 -16.68
C ALA A 37 -1.57 -14.30 -17.58
N ARG A 38 -2.78 -14.44 -18.13
CA ARG A 38 -3.20 -15.58 -18.95
C ARG A 38 -3.98 -15.11 -20.18
N LYS A 39 -4.09 -15.99 -21.18
CA LYS A 39 -4.99 -15.78 -22.32
C LYS A 39 -6.41 -15.51 -21.83
N GLY A 40 -7.00 -14.43 -22.33
CA GLY A 40 -8.34 -13.94 -21.99
C GLY A 40 -8.39 -13.03 -20.77
N ASP A 41 -7.28 -12.79 -20.07
CA ASP A 41 -7.24 -11.79 -19.00
C ASP A 41 -7.32 -10.36 -19.58
N MET A 42 -8.06 -9.50 -18.90
CA MET A 42 -8.34 -8.12 -19.31
C MET A 42 -7.09 -7.22 -19.29
N VAL A 43 -7.02 -6.36 -20.30
CA VAL A 43 -6.09 -5.23 -20.38
C VAL A 43 -6.91 -3.95 -20.28
N LEU A 44 -6.37 -2.92 -19.63
CA LEU A 44 -7.10 -1.68 -19.43
C LEU A 44 -7.51 -1.08 -20.79
N LEU A 45 -8.80 -0.77 -20.94
CA LEU A 45 -9.35 -0.10 -22.12
C LEU A 45 -8.61 1.19 -22.44
N HIS A 46 -8.65 1.62 -23.70
CA HIS A 46 -8.01 2.87 -24.13
C HIS A 46 -8.85 3.62 -25.16
N ALA A 47 -8.59 4.92 -25.27
CA ALA A 47 -9.19 5.81 -26.25
C ALA A 47 -8.09 6.52 -27.04
N CYS A 48 -8.38 6.84 -28.29
CA CYS A 48 -7.46 7.59 -29.13
C CYS A 48 -7.68 9.10 -28.93
N PRO A 49 -6.63 9.90 -28.69
CA PRO A 49 -6.75 11.31 -28.32
C PRO A 49 -6.93 12.27 -29.51
N CYS A 50 -7.47 11.81 -30.65
CA CYS A 50 -7.61 12.64 -31.85
C CYS A 50 -8.80 13.62 -31.73
N PRO A 51 -8.60 14.92 -32.01
CA PRO A 51 -9.65 15.94 -31.84
C PRO A 51 -10.70 15.97 -32.97
N THR A 52 -10.42 15.39 -34.14
CA THR A 52 -11.22 15.58 -35.37
C THR A 52 -11.84 14.30 -35.94
N MET A 53 -11.57 13.13 -35.35
CA MET A 53 -12.16 11.84 -35.74
C MET A 53 -12.52 11.04 -34.49
N PRO A 54 -13.81 10.73 -34.25
CA PRO A 54 -14.24 9.99 -33.07
C PRO A 54 -13.85 8.51 -33.22
N HIS A 55 -12.68 8.17 -32.72
CA HIS A 55 -12.30 6.79 -32.50
C HIS A 55 -12.86 6.34 -31.15
N ALA A 56 -13.81 5.42 -31.18
CA ALA A 56 -14.51 4.97 -29.98
C ALA A 56 -13.58 4.28 -28.96
N LEU A 57 -13.96 4.40 -27.68
CA LEU A 57 -13.41 3.59 -26.60
C LEU A 57 -13.73 2.11 -26.85
N HIS A 58 -12.75 1.23 -26.69
CA HIS A 58 -12.96 -0.20 -26.85
C HIS A 58 -12.19 -1.03 -25.80
N PRO A 59 -12.70 -2.22 -25.46
CA PRO A 59 -12.04 -3.10 -24.48
C PRO A 59 -10.80 -3.77 -25.07
N ARG A 60 -9.88 -4.18 -24.19
CA ARG A 60 -8.66 -4.92 -24.54
C ARG A 60 -8.57 -6.21 -23.74
N SER A 61 -8.09 -7.29 -24.36
CA SER A 61 -7.82 -8.55 -23.67
C SER A 61 -6.67 -9.31 -24.33
N ILE A 62 -5.95 -10.10 -23.55
CA ILE A 62 -4.87 -10.95 -24.05
C ILE A 62 -5.49 -12.05 -24.92
N SER A 63 -5.09 -12.14 -26.18
CA SER A 63 -5.67 -13.06 -27.17
C SER A 63 -4.79 -14.28 -27.48
N ALA A 64 -3.50 -14.23 -27.15
CA ALA A 64 -2.55 -15.32 -27.31
C ALA A 64 -1.92 -15.74 -25.96
N GLY A 65 -1.25 -16.89 -25.94
CA GLY A 65 -0.59 -17.43 -24.75
C GLY A 65 0.29 -18.63 -25.12
N SER A 66 1.01 -19.18 -24.14
CA SER A 66 1.81 -20.40 -24.28
C SER A 66 0.98 -21.61 -24.71
N SER A 67 1.58 -22.49 -25.50
CA SER A 67 0.96 -23.76 -25.94
C SER A 67 1.14 -24.91 -24.95
N ASN A 68 2.11 -24.81 -24.02
CA ASN A 68 2.46 -25.88 -23.09
C ASN A 68 2.42 -25.47 -21.60
N VAL A 69 2.39 -24.18 -21.27
CA VAL A 69 2.26 -23.70 -19.89
C VAL A 69 0.85 -23.19 -19.63
N ILE A 70 0.13 -23.89 -18.75
CA ILE A 70 -1.26 -23.59 -18.38
C ILE A 70 -1.32 -23.13 -16.92
N ILE A 71 -2.00 -22.01 -16.68
CA ILE A 71 -2.23 -21.41 -15.36
C ILE A 71 -3.73 -21.28 -15.16
N ASN A 72 -4.28 -21.93 -14.13
CA ASN A 72 -5.73 -22.04 -13.85
C ASN A 72 -6.57 -22.40 -15.10
N GLY A 73 -6.12 -23.38 -15.88
CA GLY A 73 -6.85 -23.84 -17.07
C GLY A 73 -6.77 -22.90 -18.29
N LYS A 74 -6.02 -21.79 -18.22
CA LYS A 74 -5.79 -20.88 -19.35
C LYS A 74 -4.31 -20.86 -19.72
N ALA A 75 -4.00 -20.67 -21.01
CA ALA A 75 -2.62 -20.51 -21.48
C ALA A 75 -1.93 -19.32 -20.78
N ALA A 76 -0.71 -19.52 -20.27
CA ALA A 76 0.07 -18.47 -19.63
C ALA A 76 0.47 -17.39 -20.63
N ALA A 77 0.32 -16.11 -20.27
CA ALA A 77 0.68 -14.98 -21.11
C ALA A 77 2.16 -14.59 -20.93
N ARG A 78 2.76 -14.06 -21.99
CA ARG A 78 4.19 -13.80 -22.13
C ARG A 78 4.40 -12.50 -22.89
N VAL A 79 5.59 -11.90 -22.75
CA VAL A 79 6.01 -10.79 -23.61
C VAL A 79 5.92 -11.21 -25.08
N GLY A 80 5.26 -10.38 -25.89
CA GLY A 80 5.00 -10.64 -27.31
C GLY A 80 3.64 -11.29 -27.61
N ASP A 81 2.90 -11.79 -26.62
CA ASP A 81 1.57 -12.34 -26.87
C ASP A 81 0.57 -11.24 -27.29
N ALA A 82 -0.25 -11.53 -28.30
CA ALA A 82 -1.13 -10.56 -28.96
C ALA A 82 -2.30 -10.10 -28.08
N ILE A 83 -2.71 -8.84 -28.23
CA ILE A 83 -3.93 -8.27 -27.64
C ILE A 83 -5.04 -8.21 -28.70
N GLY A 84 -6.26 -8.59 -28.33
CA GLY A 84 -7.36 -8.82 -29.29
C GLY A 84 -7.78 -7.61 -30.13
N CYS A 85 -7.53 -6.38 -29.66
CA CYS A 85 -7.81 -5.15 -30.40
C CYS A 85 -6.63 -4.64 -31.24
N GLY A 86 -5.44 -5.22 -31.06
CA GLY A 86 -4.17 -4.75 -31.62
C GLY A 86 -3.09 -4.56 -30.56
N GLY A 87 -1.83 -4.67 -31.00
CA GLY A 87 -0.65 -4.61 -30.13
C GLY A 87 -0.33 -5.94 -29.44
N SER A 88 0.61 -5.91 -28.51
CA SER A 88 1.10 -7.08 -27.78
C SER A 88 1.44 -6.74 -26.33
N VAL A 89 1.59 -7.76 -25.49
CA VAL A 89 2.23 -7.62 -24.18
C VAL A 89 3.66 -7.12 -24.39
N ALA A 90 4.01 -5.99 -23.76
CA ALA A 90 5.26 -5.26 -24.00
C ALA A 90 6.25 -5.36 -22.83
N ALA A 91 5.80 -5.73 -21.64
CA ALA A 91 6.65 -5.93 -20.46
C ALA A 91 6.31 -7.25 -19.75
N GLY A 92 7.26 -7.76 -18.96
CA GLY A 92 7.13 -9.04 -18.26
C GLY A 92 8.11 -9.15 -17.09
N SER A 93 8.22 -10.35 -16.53
CA SER A 93 9.16 -10.69 -15.47
C SER A 93 10.62 -10.55 -15.92
N GLY A 94 11.51 -10.16 -15.00
CA GLY A 94 12.95 -9.99 -15.25
C GLY A 94 13.73 -11.31 -15.25
N ASP A 95 13.20 -12.34 -14.60
CA ASP A 95 13.90 -13.62 -14.33
C ASP A 95 13.00 -14.86 -14.51
N VAL A 96 11.67 -14.68 -14.64
CA VAL A 96 10.75 -15.78 -14.91
C VAL A 96 10.40 -15.82 -16.39
N ILE A 97 10.73 -16.92 -17.03
CA ILE A 97 10.63 -17.11 -18.48
C ILE A 97 9.67 -18.27 -18.77
N ILE A 98 8.73 -18.07 -19.68
CA ILE A 98 7.74 -19.09 -20.09
C ILE A 98 7.94 -19.36 -21.58
N GLY A 99 8.14 -20.62 -21.96
CA GLY A 99 8.49 -20.98 -23.33
C GLY A 99 7.84 -22.27 -23.81
N ASP A 100 7.50 -22.27 -25.11
CA ASP A 100 6.96 -23.45 -25.78
C ASP A 100 8.06 -24.43 -26.22
N THR A 101 9.32 -24.00 -26.19
CA THR A 101 10.51 -24.81 -26.45
C THR A 101 11.24 -25.14 -25.15
N PRO A 102 11.60 -26.42 -24.89
CA PRO A 102 12.37 -26.79 -23.71
C PRO A 102 13.70 -26.05 -23.63
N HIS A 103 14.02 -25.50 -22.46
CA HIS A 103 15.33 -24.91 -22.21
C HIS A 103 16.41 -26.00 -22.31
N GLN A 104 17.34 -25.86 -23.25
CA GLN A 104 18.52 -26.73 -23.29
C GLN A 104 19.63 -26.11 -22.45
N SER A 105 19.98 -26.79 -21.36
CA SER A 105 21.09 -26.38 -20.50
C SER A 105 22.40 -26.36 -21.29
N PRO A 106 23.28 -25.35 -21.10
CA PRO A 106 24.61 -25.31 -21.71
C PRO A 106 25.46 -26.56 -21.40
N VAL A 107 25.16 -27.26 -20.30
CA VAL A 107 25.88 -28.48 -19.89
C VAL A 107 25.17 -29.78 -20.28
N LYS A 108 24.10 -29.72 -21.11
CA LYS A 108 23.34 -30.91 -21.51
C LYS A 108 24.22 -31.98 -22.16
N SER A 109 25.10 -31.60 -23.08
CA SER A 109 26.02 -32.53 -23.74
C SER A 109 27.03 -33.15 -22.76
N CYS A 110 27.49 -32.38 -21.77
CA CYS A 110 28.33 -32.86 -20.68
C CYS A 110 27.59 -33.87 -19.77
N ALA A 111 26.34 -33.58 -19.43
CA ALA A 111 25.50 -34.46 -18.62
C ALA A 111 25.15 -35.77 -19.35
N GLU A 112 24.84 -35.71 -20.65
CA GLU A 112 24.58 -36.87 -21.50
C GLU A 112 25.83 -37.74 -21.68
N GLN A 113 27.02 -37.13 -21.85
CA GLN A 113 28.29 -37.87 -21.88
C GLN A 113 28.63 -38.50 -20.53
N SER A 114 28.36 -37.82 -19.42
CA SER A 114 28.62 -38.36 -18.08
C SER A 114 27.71 -39.54 -17.76
N ALA A 115 26.43 -39.43 -18.11
CA ALA A 115 25.44 -40.50 -17.96
C ALA A 115 25.75 -41.72 -18.85
N SER A 116 26.13 -41.51 -20.11
CA SER A 116 26.47 -42.59 -21.04
C SER A 116 27.78 -43.29 -20.71
N LYS A 117 28.79 -42.57 -20.22
CA LYS A 117 30.09 -43.14 -19.83
C LYS A 117 30.13 -43.73 -18.41
N ARG A 118 29.02 -43.66 -17.66
CA ARG A 118 28.96 -44.01 -16.22
C ARG A 118 30.13 -43.41 -15.43
N SER A 119 30.61 -42.26 -15.86
CA SER A 119 31.66 -41.54 -15.15
C SER A 119 31.08 -41.13 -13.80
N PRO A 120 31.81 -41.29 -12.68
CA PRO A 120 31.28 -40.89 -11.38
C PRO A 120 31.04 -39.38 -11.43
N LEU A 121 29.78 -39.01 -11.63
CA LEU A 121 29.28 -37.70 -11.26
C LEU A 121 29.68 -37.52 -9.81
N LEU A 122 30.39 -36.44 -9.49
CA LEU A 122 30.39 -35.82 -8.17
C LEU A 122 28.93 -35.46 -7.88
N ALA A 123 28.19 -36.48 -7.47
CA ALA A 123 26.79 -36.42 -7.14
C ALA A 123 26.73 -35.80 -5.75
N LEU A 124 26.39 -34.51 -5.71
CA LEU A 124 25.78 -33.90 -4.55
C LEU A 124 24.52 -34.70 -4.20
N SER A 125 24.63 -35.54 -3.18
CA SER A 125 23.54 -36.23 -2.48
C SER A 125 24.04 -36.72 -1.11
N PRO A 126 23.16 -36.83 -0.12
CA PRO A 126 23.10 -35.97 1.05
C PRO A 126 23.96 -36.51 2.20
N MET A 127 24.80 -35.65 2.79
CA MET A 127 25.65 -36.04 3.91
C MET A 127 24.89 -35.91 5.23
N LEU A 128 24.31 -37.03 5.66
CA LEU A 128 24.04 -37.33 7.07
C LEU A 128 25.35 -37.76 7.74
N LEU A 129 25.55 -37.30 8.99
CA LEU A 129 26.59 -37.57 10.00
C LEU A 129 27.67 -36.47 10.18
N PRO A 130 28.22 -36.32 11.41
CA PRO A 130 27.63 -35.71 12.59
C PRO A 130 28.25 -34.32 12.84
N TRP A 131 27.37 -33.32 13.02
CA TRP A 131 27.61 -31.87 13.11
C TRP A 131 28.56 -31.36 14.24
N LYS A 132 29.30 -32.21 14.97
CA LYS A 132 29.93 -31.81 16.25
C LYS A 132 31.34 -31.20 16.21
N GLY A 133 31.94 -30.92 15.04
CA GLY A 133 33.39 -30.63 14.97
C GLY A 133 33.86 -29.32 14.35
N LEU A 134 33.03 -28.59 13.59
CA LEU A 134 33.55 -27.54 12.69
C LEU A 134 32.79 -26.20 12.73
N MET A 135 32.32 -25.80 13.90
CA MET A 135 31.95 -24.40 14.21
C MET A 135 32.39 -24.10 15.64
N SER A 136 33.68 -23.86 15.85
CA SER A 136 34.21 -23.53 17.19
C SER A 136 34.82 -22.13 17.29
N TRP A 137 34.88 -21.32 16.23
CA TRP A 137 35.58 -20.01 16.28
C TRP A 137 34.87 -18.82 15.65
N MET A 138 33.56 -18.89 15.43
CA MET A 138 32.73 -17.68 15.32
C MET A 138 31.40 -17.91 16.01
N PRO A 139 31.01 -17.11 17.02
CA PRO A 139 29.61 -17.03 17.40
C PRO A 139 28.89 -16.39 16.21
N THR A 140 28.15 -17.20 15.45
CA THR A 140 27.02 -16.69 14.67
C THR A 140 26.15 -15.89 15.64
N PRO A 141 25.92 -14.58 15.42
CA PRO A 141 24.88 -13.89 16.15
C PRO A 141 23.59 -14.63 15.80
N GLU A 142 23.10 -15.40 16.75
CA GLU A 142 21.81 -16.03 16.69
C GLU A 142 20.82 -14.88 16.50
N LEU A 143 20.30 -14.72 15.29
CA LEU A 143 19.16 -13.84 15.07
C LEU A 143 17.99 -14.53 15.78
N PRO A 144 17.48 -13.97 16.88
CA PRO A 144 16.40 -14.62 17.61
C PRO A 144 15.19 -14.74 16.69
N LEU A 145 14.68 -15.96 16.55
CA LEU A 145 13.33 -16.21 16.06
C LEU A 145 12.34 -15.50 17.02
N PRO A 146 11.27 -14.88 16.51
CA PRO A 146 10.57 -13.83 17.25
C PRO A 146 9.57 -14.39 18.25
N THR A 147 9.59 -13.96 19.51
CA THR A 147 8.41 -13.79 20.41
C THR A 147 8.79 -13.27 21.81
N GLU A 148 9.67 -12.29 21.91
CA GLU A 148 9.52 -11.26 22.96
C GLU A 148 9.52 -9.93 22.23
N ALA A 149 8.50 -9.11 22.48
CA ALA A 149 8.50 -7.75 21.98
C ALA A 149 9.81 -7.09 22.45
N LEU A 150 10.57 -6.51 21.52
CA LEU A 150 11.83 -5.86 21.85
C LEU A 150 11.61 -4.87 22.98
N THR A 151 12.52 -4.84 23.96
CA THR A 151 12.46 -3.84 25.03
C THR A 151 12.64 -2.43 24.44
N LEU A 152 12.22 -1.41 25.18
CA LEU A 152 12.37 -0.02 24.77
C LEU A 152 13.83 0.31 24.41
N GLU A 153 14.77 -0.14 25.23
CA GLU A 153 16.20 0.09 25.01
C GLU A 153 16.71 -0.63 23.76
N GLN A 154 16.25 -1.85 23.48
CA GLN A 154 16.57 -2.55 22.23
C GLN A 154 15.98 -1.82 21.01
N ARG A 155 14.76 -1.28 21.11
CA ARG A 155 14.15 -0.49 20.03
C ARG A 155 14.92 0.81 19.78
N LYS A 156 15.28 1.55 20.83
CA LYS A 156 16.12 2.76 20.75
C LYS A 156 17.48 2.47 20.12
N ALA A 157 18.15 1.39 20.54
CA ALA A 157 19.44 0.98 19.98
C ALA A 157 19.33 0.66 18.48
N ARG A 158 18.30 -0.10 18.06
CA ARG A 158 18.05 -0.39 16.64
C ARG A 158 17.74 0.86 15.84
N TYR A 159 16.94 1.76 16.39
CA TYR A 159 16.60 3.04 15.76
C TYR A 159 17.86 3.90 15.55
N ALA A 160 18.70 4.04 16.58
CA ALA A 160 19.95 4.80 16.51
C ALA A 160 20.93 4.20 15.50
N ALA A 161 21.11 2.86 15.51
CA ALA A 161 21.98 2.17 14.56
C ALA A 161 21.55 2.39 13.11
N ARG A 162 20.25 2.31 12.81
CA ARG A 162 19.70 2.56 11.47
C ARG A 162 19.86 4.02 11.05
N LYS A 163 19.68 4.96 11.98
CA LYS A 163 19.89 6.39 11.74
C LYS A 163 21.35 6.67 11.35
N GLN A 164 22.30 6.08 12.08
CA GLN A 164 23.73 6.19 11.77
C GLN A 164 24.06 5.54 10.42
N LEU A 165 23.54 4.35 10.15
CA LEU A 165 23.75 3.64 8.87
C LEU A 165 23.25 4.47 7.68
N ALA A 166 22.05 5.05 7.79
CA ALA A 166 21.51 5.92 6.76
C ALA A 166 22.37 7.18 6.58
N GLN A 167 22.86 7.78 7.66
CA GLN A 167 23.74 8.96 7.58
C GLN A 167 25.06 8.63 6.87
N GLN A 168 25.70 7.50 7.20
CA GLN A 168 26.91 7.04 6.53
C GLN A 168 26.67 6.77 5.04
N ALA A 169 25.58 6.08 4.70
CA ALA A 169 25.21 5.78 3.32
C ALA A 169 24.89 7.04 2.50
N SER A 170 24.44 8.12 3.14
CA SER A 170 24.07 9.36 2.43
C SER A 170 25.25 10.06 1.74
N SER A 171 26.48 9.83 2.21
CA SER A 171 27.70 10.38 1.60
C SER A 171 28.35 9.45 0.58
N VAL A 172 27.79 8.25 0.35
CA VAL A 172 28.34 7.25 -0.57
C VAL A 172 27.60 7.32 -1.91
N PRO A 173 28.31 7.53 -3.05
CA PRO A 173 27.71 7.50 -4.38
C PRO A 173 26.96 6.19 -4.66
N GLY A 174 25.71 6.30 -5.10
CA GLY A 174 24.85 5.15 -5.41
C GLY A 174 24.00 4.64 -4.24
N LEU A 175 24.22 5.15 -3.02
CA LEU A 175 23.44 4.75 -1.83
C LEU A 175 22.48 5.84 -1.34
N GLN A 176 22.45 7.03 -1.95
CA GLN A 176 21.67 8.16 -1.44
C GLN A 176 20.17 7.87 -1.34
N ASP A 177 19.60 7.16 -2.32
CA ASP A 177 18.17 6.83 -2.32
C ASP A 177 17.82 5.82 -1.22
N SER A 178 18.65 4.78 -1.05
CA SER A 178 18.49 3.79 0.04
C SER A 178 18.70 4.44 1.40
N ALA A 179 19.64 5.38 1.51
CA ALA A 179 19.87 6.15 2.73
C ALA A 179 18.65 7.02 3.09
N LYS A 180 18.12 7.78 2.12
CA LYS A 180 16.93 8.63 2.30
C LYS A 180 15.72 7.77 2.69
N ARG A 181 15.51 6.64 2.01
CA ARG A 181 14.39 5.73 2.27
C ARG A 181 14.52 5.03 3.62
N LEU A 182 15.70 4.54 4.00
CA LEU A 182 15.96 3.95 5.31
C LEU A 182 15.71 4.96 6.43
N ALA A 183 16.25 6.18 6.33
CA ALA A 183 16.03 7.23 7.32
C ALA A 183 14.53 7.56 7.46
N GLY A 184 13.84 7.76 6.33
CA GLY A 184 12.40 8.04 6.31
C GLY A 184 11.56 6.91 6.91
N ASN A 185 11.86 5.66 6.58
CA ASN A 185 11.14 4.49 7.09
C ASN A 185 11.46 4.18 8.56
N ASN A 186 12.65 4.57 9.04
CA ASN A 186 13.04 4.41 10.44
C ASN A 186 12.18 5.29 11.38
N ASP A 187 11.74 6.46 10.91
CA ASP A 187 10.72 7.27 11.59
C ASP A 187 9.30 6.80 11.28
N SER A 188 9.00 6.50 10.02
CA SER A 188 7.63 6.24 9.58
C SER A 188 7.02 4.98 10.18
N ILE A 189 7.84 4.00 10.60
CA ILE A 189 7.35 2.85 11.35
C ILE A 189 6.67 3.25 12.68
N LEU A 190 7.20 4.23 13.40
CA LEU A 190 6.65 4.67 14.68
C LEU A 190 5.31 5.39 14.47
N ARG A 191 5.22 6.16 13.39
CA ARG A 191 4.00 6.85 12.97
C ARG A 191 2.95 5.85 12.46
N ALA A 192 3.36 4.80 11.75
CA ALA A 192 2.47 3.73 11.30
C ALA A 192 1.93 2.91 12.49
N GLU A 193 2.76 2.64 13.48
CA GLU A 193 2.33 2.00 14.74
C GLU A 193 1.29 2.86 15.47
N ALA A 194 1.50 4.18 15.58
CA ALA A 194 0.50 5.09 16.12
C ALA A 194 -0.81 5.09 15.30
N ALA A 195 -0.69 5.16 13.96
CA ALA A 195 -1.83 5.11 13.04
C ALA A 195 -2.62 3.79 13.10
N LYS A 196 -1.98 2.69 13.49
CA LYS A 196 -2.66 1.41 13.77
C LYS A 196 -3.33 1.45 15.15
N TYR A 197 -2.60 1.87 16.18
CA TYR A 197 -3.06 1.80 17.57
C TYR A 197 -4.21 2.77 17.90
N VAL A 198 -4.37 3.87 17.15
CA VAL A 198 -5.53 4.77 17.30
C VAL A 198 -6.88 4.05 17.09
N TYR A 199 -6.91 2.96 16.30
CA TYR A 199 -8.11 2.14 16.13
C TYR A 199 -8.46 1.42 17.44
N ASP A 200 -7.47 0.83 18.12
CA ASP A 200 -7.70 0.14 19.40
C ASP A 200 -8.20 1.11 20.48
N VAL A 201 -7.68 2.34 20.51
CA VAL A 201 -8.15 3.42 21.39
C VAL A 201 -9.60 3.81 21.09
N ASP A 202 -9.96 4.02 19.82
CA ASP A 202 -11.33 4.36 19.43
C ASP A 202 -12.31 3.22 19.74
N GLU A 203 -11.92 1.99 19.46
CA GLU A 203 -12.70 0.78 19.73
C GLU A 203 -12.92 0.56 21.23
N PHE A 204 -11.89 0.78 22.06
CA PHE A 204 -12.01 0.77 23.52
C PHE A 204 -13.02 1.81 24.00
N ARG A 205 -12.92 3.07 23.53
CA ARG A 205 -13.89 4.13 23.88
C ARG A 205 -15.32 3.81 23.44
N ARG A 206 -15.48 3.02 22.37
CA ARG A 206 -16.78 2.55 21.88
C ARG A 206 -17.28 1.28 22.57
N GLY A 207 -16.53 0.72 23.53
CA GLY A 207 -16.91 -0.43 24.33
C GLY A 207 -16.70 -1.78 23.65
N LYS A 208 -15.87 -1.85 22.59
CA LYS A 208 -15.50 -3.13 21.95
C LYS A 208 -14.60 -3.96 22.86
N TYR A 209 -13.70 -3.30 23.56
CA TYR A 209 -12.78 -3.92 24.51
C TYR A 209 -13.16 -3.55 25.94
N THR A 210 -13.03 -4.53 26.85
CA THR A 210 -13.13 -4.29 28.30
C THR A 210 -11.88 -3.63 28.85
N GLU A 211 -10.72 -3.94 28.25
CA GLU A 211 -9.42 -3.39 28.59
C GLU A 211 -8.71 -2.95 27.30
N LEU A 212 -8.04 -1.80 27.33
CA LEU A 212 -7.30 -1.30 26.19
C LEU A 212 -6.09 -2.22 25.91
N PRO A 213 -5.92 -2.74 24.68
CA PRO A 213 -4.71 -3.49 24.31
C PRO A 213 -3.43 -2.70 24.60
N ALA A 214 -2.34 -3.38 24.94
CA ALA A 214 -1.09 -2.68 25.24
C ALA A 214 -0.56 -1.91 24.01
N PRO A 215 -0.05 -0.67 24.19
CA PRO A 215 0.52 0.09 23.10
C PRO A 215 1.82 -0.57 22.58
N PRO A 216 2.21 -0.30 21.31
CA PRO A 216 3.53 -0.64 20.80
C PRO A 216 4.64 -0.11 21.72
N VAL A 217 5.69 -0.91 21.94
CA VAL A 217 6.75 -0.58 22.91
C VAL A 217 7.40 0.77 22.60
N GLY A 218 7.36 1.72 23.52
CA GLY A 218 7.89 3.08 23.32
C GLY A 218 6.92 4.07 22.70
N LEU A 219 5.66 3.67 22.48
CA LEU A 219 4.55 4.58 22.21
C LEU A 219 3.71 4.71 23.49
N SER A 220 3.45 5.94 23.93
CA SER A 220 2.59 6.22 25.08
C SER A 220 1.45 7.17 24.70
N ILE A 221 0.34 7.10 25.42
CA ILE A 221 -0.80 8.01 25.26
C ILE A 221 -0.54 9.27 26.08
N VAL A 222 -0.62 10.43 25.44
CA VAL A 222 -0.51 11.72 26.13
C VAL A 222 -1.86 12.04 26.77
N ASP A 223 -1.85 12.39 28.06
CA ASP A 223 -3.06 12.65 28.85
C ASP A 223 -4.12 11.52 28.72
N PRO A 224 -3.88 10.34 29.31
CA PRO A 224 -4.78 9.20 29.19
C PRO A 224 -6.20 9.49 29.68
N GLU A 225 -6.39 10.39 30.66
CA GLU A 225 -7.72 10.75 31.17
C GLU A 225 -8.57 11.38 30.07
N GLN A 226 -7.99 12.30 29.30
CA GLN A 226 -8.67 12.92 28.17
C GLN A 226 -8.80 11.96 26.97
N MET A 227 -7.73 11.24 26.62
CA MET A 227 -7.70 10.41 25.42
C MET A 227 -8.55 9.15 25.51
N LEU A 228 -8.72 8.60 26.71
CA LEU A 228 -9.46 7.35 26.95
C LEU A 228 -10.89 7.58 27.45
N SER A 229 -11.30 8.84 27.64
CA SER A 229 -12.69 9.17 27.97
C SER A 229 -13.64 8.67 26.88
N ASN A 230 -14.70 7.97 27.31
CA ASN A 230 -15.78 7.50 26.44
C ASN A 230 -16.89 8.56 26.23
N GLN A 231 -16.74 9.73 26.85
CA GLN A 231 -17.63 10.88 26.66
C GLN A 231 -17.17 11.71 25.47
N ASP A 232 -18.12 12.38 24.81
CA ASP A 232 -17.81 13.29 23.70
C ASP A 232 -16.83 14.37 24.17
N ASN A 233 -15.72 14.49 23.46
CA ASN A 233 -14.64 15.43 23.73
C ASN A 233 -13.94 15.83 22.40
N PRO A 234 -12.96 16.75 22.41
CA PRO A 234 -12.30 17.17 21.17
C PRO A 234 -11.63 16.05 20.36
N TYR A 235 -11.24 14.94 20.99
CA TYR A 235 -10.58 13.78 20.39
C TYR A 235 -11.54 12.64 20.04
N PHE A 236 -12.78 12.66 20.53
CA PHE A 236 -13.75 11.59 20.33
C PHE A 236 -15.16 12.12 20.25
N ASN A 237 -15.89 11.75 19.19
CA ASN A 237 -17.32 12.03 19.12
C ASN A 237 -18.08 10.80 18.61
N LYS A 238 -19.00 10.31 19.43
CA LYS A 238 -19.75 9.09 19.10
C LYS A 238 -20.71 9.32 17.94
N LYS A 239 -21.35 10.49 17.87
CA LYS A 239 -22.37 10.83 16.87
C LYS A 239 -21.80 11.06 15.48
N SER A 240 -20.72 11.83 15.37
CA SER A 240 -20.07 12.09 14.07
C SER A 240 -19.14 10.95 13.64
N GLY A 241 -18.82 10.03 14.55
CA GLY A 241 -17.84 8.97 14.30
C GLY A 241 -16.39 9.47 14.29
N PHE A 242 -16.15 10.70 14.76
CA PHE A 242 -14.81 11.27 14.89
C PHE A 242 -14.02 10.55 16.00
N GLY A 243 -12.75 10.27 15.71
CA GLY A 243 -11.83 9.64 16.63
C GLY A 243 -10.39 10.05 16.33
N ALA A 244 -9.69 10.48 17.36
CA ALA A 244 -8.27 10.80 17.36
C ALA A 244 -7.67 10.46 18.74
N ALA A 245 -6.34 10.44 18.80
CA ALA A 245 -5.58 10.36 20.03
C ALA A 245 -4.21 11.03 19.85
N LEU A 246 -3.62 11.49 20.95
CA LEU A 246 -2.28 12.04 20.99
C LEU A 246 -1.31 11.01 21.56
N PHE A 247 -0.25 10.70 20.82
CA PHE A 247 0.76 9.74 21.26
C PHE A 247 2.14 10.38 21.35
N LYS A 248 2.98 9.90 22.26
CA LYS A 248 4.40 10.29 22.35
C LYS A 248 5.29 9.09 22.11
N SER A 249 6.29 9.26 21.26
CA SER A 249 7.32 8.26 20.98
C SER A 249 8.54 8.51 21.86
N GLU A 250 8.84 7.57 22.74
CA GLU A 250 10.06 7.57 23.55
C GLU A 250 11.32 7.20 22.74
N ILE A 251 11.15 6.78 21.48
CA ILE A 251 12.24 6.35 20.61
C ILE A 251 12.85 7.54 19.85
N ASN A 252 12.00 8.40 19.28
CA ASN A 252 12.43 9.56 18.48
C ASN A 252 11.94 10.91 19.03
N GLY A 253 11.19 10.92 20.13
CA GLY A 253 10.71 12.13 20.80
C GLY A 253 9.55 12.84 20.10
N GLU A 254 8.95 12.23 19.07
CA GLU A 254 7.82 12.84 18.35
C GLU A 254 6.52 12.72 19.16
N THR A 255 5.72 13.79 19.08
CA THR A 255 4.35 13.81 19.58
C THR A 255 3.41 13.78 18.37
N MET A 256 2.53 12.78 18.28
CA MET A 256 1.76 12.45 17.09
C MET A 256 0.26 12.61 17.37
N LEU A 257 -0.35 13.67 16.85
CA LEU A 257 -1.80 13.76 16.79
C LEU A 257 -2.29 12.86 15.66
N THR A 258 -2.91 11.75 16.06
CA THR A 258 -3.23 10.67 15.15
C THR A 258 -4.74 10.55 14.97
N TYR A 259 -5.20 10.58 13.73
CA TYR A 259 -6.61 10.48 13.37
C TYR A 259 -6.98 9.07 12.94
N ARG A 260 -8.09 8.56 13.47
CA ARG A 260 -8.63 7.26 13.11
C ARG A 260 -9.39 7.32 11.80
N GLY A 261 -9.02 6.45 10.85
CA GLY A 261 -9.77 6.24 9.61
C GLY A 261 -11.03 5.38 9.80
N THR A 262 -11.72 5.03 8.72
CA THR A 262 -12.97 4.24 8.83
C THR A 262 -12.68 2.84 9.39
N ASP A 263 -13.40 2.45 10.43
CA ASP A 263 -13.19 1.18 11.12
C ASP A 263 -14.13 0.06 10.63
N ASN A 264 -13.54 -1.07 10.26
CA ASN A 264 -14.21 -2.27 9.77
C ASN A 264 -14.89 -3.09 10.87
N SER A 265 -14.53 -2.93 12.14
CA SER A 265 -15.16 -3.66 13.25
C SER A 265 -16.54 -3.09 13.61
N VAL A 266 -16.73 -1.80 13.35
CA VAL A 266 -17.99 -1.07 13.57
C VAL A 266 -18.84 -1.03 12.30
N THR A 267 -18.23 -1.03 11.11
CA THR A 267 -18.95 -0.87 9.83
C THR A 267 -18.91 -2.09 8.90
N GLY A 268 -18.02 -3.06 9.13
CA GLY A 268 -17.84 -4.23 8.25
C GLY A 268 -16.84 -3.99 7.09
N ALA A 269 -16.04 -5.01 6.75
CA ALA A 269 -14.97 -4.94 5.74
C ALA A 269 -15.44 -4.71 4.28
N LYS A 270 -16.75 -4.68 4.01
CA LYS A 270 -17.31 -4.33 2.70
C LYS A 270 -17.79 -2.87 2.65
N ASP A 271 -18.23 -2.32 3.77
CA ASP A 271 -18.85 -1.00 3.82
C ASP A 271 -17.84 0.12 3.99
N TRP A 272 -16.65 -0.15 4.53
CA TRP A 272 -15.61 0.88 4.68
C TRP A 272 -15.14 1.50 3.36
N LYS A 273 -15.12 0.73 2.26
CA LYS A 273 -14.77 1.25 0.93
C LYS A 273 -15.84 2.24 0.46
N THR A 274 -17.10 1.89 0.65
CA THR A 274 -18.26 2.72 0.33
C THR A 274 -18.30 3.96 1.22
N ASN A 275 -18.14 3.81 2.54
CA ASN A 275 -18.10 4.89 3.52
C ASN A 275 -16.91 5.83 3.32
N GLY A 276 -15.73 5.28 3.00
CA GLY A 276 -14.52 6.05 2.70
C GLY A 276 -14.66 6.85 1.41
N LEU A 277 -15.19 6.25 0.34
CA LEU A 277 -15.44 6.94 -0.94
C LEU A 277 -16.58 7.96 -0.85
N GLN A 278 -17.64 7.69 -0.08
CA GLN A 278 -18.70 8.67 0.20
C GLN A 278 -18.19 9.82 1.07
N GLY A 279 -17.37 9.54 2.08
CA GLY A 279 -16.76 10.54 2.96
C GLY A 279 -15.70 11.43 2.28
N LEU A 280 -15.14 10.97 1.15
CA LEU A 280 -14.18 11.70 0.33
C LEU A 280 -14.80 12.83 -0.51
N GLY A 281 -16.10 12.77 -0.76
CA GLY A 281 -16.82 13.71 -1.64
C GLY A 281 -17.76 14.67 -0.91
N LEU A 282 -17.97 14.50 0.40
CA LEU A 282 -18.92 15.30 1.17
C LEU A 282 -18.19 16.09 2.27
N GLU A 283 -18.33 17.43 2.23
CA GLU A 283 -17.96 18.30 3.35
C GLU A 283 -18.60 17.75 4.63
N SER A 284 -17.79 17.43 5.64
CA SER A 284 -18.27 16.83 6.88
C SER A 284 -17.75 17.55 8.10
N ALA A 285 -18.59 17.59 9.14
CA ALA A 285 -18.26 18.11 10.46
C ALA A 285 -16.97 17.49 11.03
N THR A 286 -16.62 16.26 10.64
CA THR A 286 -15.40 15.56 11.07
C THR A 286 -14.10 16.18 10.55
N TYR A 287 -14.08 16.75 9.33
CA TYR A 287 -12.92 17.49 8.83
C TYR A 287 -12.73 18.82 9.58
N ASN A 288 -13.82 19.51 9.92
CA ASN A 288 -13.77 20.72 10.75
C ASN A 288 -13.27 20.37 12.17
N GLN A 289 -13.81 19.29 12.78
CA GLN A 289 -13.32 18.76 14.06
C GLN A 289 -11.82 18.44 14.01
N ALA A 290 -11.34 17.84 12.91
CA ALA A 290 -9.92 17.54 12.75
C ALA A 290 -9.04 18.79 12.71
N MET A 291 -9.46 19.82 11.97
CA MET A 291 -8.73 21.09 11.85
C MET A 291 -8.74 21.89 13.16
N ASP A 292 -9.89 21.94 13.84
CA ASP A 292 -10.02 22.61 15.13
C ASP A 292 -9.19 21.91 16.19
N LEU A 293 -9.18 20.57 16.20
CA LEU A 293 -8.33 19.77 17.07
C LEU A 293 -6.84 20.04 16.77
N ALA A 294 -6.43 20.02 15.50
CA ALA A 294 -5.04 20.31 15.13
C ALA A 294 -4.59 21.68 15.63
N LYS A 295 -5.42 22.71 15.45
CA LYS A 295 -5.16 24.06 15.95
C LYS A 295 -5.00 24.06 17.47
N ARG A 296 -5.94 23.47 18.21
CA ARG A 296 -5.87 23.36 19.68
C ARG A 296 -4.60 22.66 20.14
N THR A 297 -4.29 21.50 19.58
CA THR A 297 -3.08 20.74 19.90
C THR A 297 -1.82 21.56 19.58
N SER A 298 -1.80 22.33 18.49
CA SER A 298 -0.65 23.20 18.16
C SER A 298 -0.39 24.30 19.18
N PHE A 299 -1.44 24.78 19.87
CA PHE A 299 -1.31 25.76 20.95
C PHE A 299 -0.99 25.10 22.30
N GLU A 300 -1.73 24.05 22.66
CA GLU A 300 -1.59 23.35 23.95
C GLU A 300 -0.23 22.66 24.10
N TYR A 301 0.32 22.14 22.99
CA TYR A 301 1.58 21.41 22.95
C TYR A 301 2.64 22.14 22.11
N ALA A 302 2.63 23.48 22.09
CA ALA A 302 3.51 24.30 21.24
C ALA A 302 5.02 24.02 21.41
N ASN A 303 5.44 23.48 22.56
CA ASN A 303 6.84 23.11 22.85
C ASN A 303 7.20 21.68 22.42
N GLU A 304 6.24 20.90 21.91
CA GLU A 304 6.43 19.53 21.48
C GLU A 304 6.70 19.45 19.97
N ASN A 305 7.37 18.39 19.54
CA ASN A 305 7.61 18.11 18.12
C ASN A 305 6.36 17.45 17.49
N ILE A 306 5.30 18.25 17.28
CA ILE A 306 4.00 17.74 16.83
C ILE A 306 4.06 17.27 15.36
N LYS A 307 3.48 16.09 15.09
CA LYS A 307 3.22 15.52 13.76
C LYS A 307 1.75 15.15 13.64
N LEU A 308 1.16 15.40 12.48
CA LEU A 308 -0.20 14.98 12.17
C LEU A 308 -0.15 13.66 11.41
N VAL A 309 -0.84 12.64 11.93
CA VAL A 309 -0.71 11.26 11.41
C VAL A 309 -2.09 10.68 11.11
N GLY A 310 -2.22 9.92 10.03
CA GLY A 310 -3.48 9.23 9.77
C GLY A 310 -3.44 8.18 8.67
N HIS A 311 -4.36 7.22 8.77
CA HIS A 311 -4.54 6.13 7.82
C HIS A 311 -5.90 6.25 7.11
N SER A 312 -5.99 5.94 5.81
CA SER A 312 -7.26 5.92 5.08
C SER A 312 -7.98 7.27 5.17
N LEU A 313 -9.26 7.32 5.58
CA LEU A 313 -9.98 8.55 5.91
C LEU A 313 -9.23 9.43 6.93
N GLY A 314 -8.58 8.82 7.92
CA GLY A 314 -7.76 9.52 8.92
C GLY A 314 -6.58 10.25 8.29
N GLY A 315 -6.05 9.75 7.16
CA GLY A 315 -5.03 10.45 6.38
C GLY A 315 -5.57 11.74 5.72
N GLY A 316 -6.83 11.72 5.29
CA GLY A 316 -7.53 12.91 4.81
C GLY A 316 -7.75 13.95 5.93
N LEU A 317 -8.15 13.49 7.12
CA LEU A 317 -8.30 14.34 8.32
C LEU A 317 -6.96 14.96 8.75
N ALA A 318 -5.89 14.16 8.75
CA ALA A 318 -4.52 14.63 9.02
C ALA A 318 -4.11 15.69 7.99
N SER A 319 -4.37 15.47 6.71
CA SER A 319 -4.06 16.42 5.63
C SER A 319 -4.80 17.75 5.82
N ALA A 320 -6.06 17.71 6.27
CA ALA A 320 -6.81 18.92 6.60
C ALA A 320 -6.23 19.65 7.81
N GLY A 321 -5.86 18.92 8.87
CA GLY A 321 -5.14 19.49 10.02
C GLY A 321 -3.81 20.15 9.63
N VAL A 322 -3.08 19.58 8.67
CA VAL A 322 -1.83 20.17 8.13
C VAL A 322 -2.13 21.48 7.44
N SER A 323 -3.14 21.53 6.57
CA SER A 323 -3.56 22.77 5.92
C SER A 323 -3.93 23.86 6.94
N ALA A 324 -4.55 23.47 8.06
CA ALA A 324 -4.99 24.38 9.12
C ALA A 324 -3.87 24.90 10.05
N THR A 325 -2.74 24.18 10.16
CA THR A 325 -1.70 24.46 11.17
C THR A 325 -0.30 24.64 10.60
N LYS A 326 -0.06 24.19 9.38
CA LYS A 326 1.26 24.04 8.75
C LYS A 326 2.22 23.11 9.50
N LEU A 327 1.71 22.27 10.40
CA LEU A 327 2.49 21.21 11.05
C LEU A 327 2.80 20.08 10.04
N PRO A 328 3.93 19.36 10.18
CA PRO A 328 4.25 18.25 9.27
C PRO A 328 3.23 17.09 9.36
N GLY A 329 2.86 16.55 8.20
CA GLY A 329 1.87 15.47 8.08
C GLY A 329 2.43 14.16 7.53
N TYR A 330 1.91 13.04 8.02
CA TYR A 330 2.29 11.69 7.59
C TYR A 330 1.05 10.84 7.41
N THR A 331 0.84 10.37 6.18
CA THR A 331 -0.39 9.66 5.83
C THR A 331 -0.11 8.30 5.21
N PHE A 332 -0.97 7.34 5.51
CA PHE A 332 -0.81 5.95 5.07
C PHE A 332 -2.05 5.49 4.31
N ASN A 333 -1.88 4.93 3.11
CA ASN A 333 -2.98 4.51 2.22
C ASN A 333 -4.11 5.55 2.20
N ALA A 334 -3.74 6.82 2.05
CA ALA A 334 -4.57 7.93 2.48
C ALA A 334 -5.69 8.26 1.49
N ALA A 335 -6.83 8.65 2.04
CA ALA A 335 -7.89 9.28 1.27
C ALA A 335 -7.45 10.68 0.81
N GLY A 336 -7.92 11.15 -0.34
CA GLY A 336 -7.58 12.47 -0.87
C GLY A 336 -8.22 13.63 -0.14
N LEU A 337 -7.68 14.83 -0.37
CA LEU A 337 -8.18 16.09 0.20
C LEU A 337 -8.78 16.95 -0.92
N HIS A 338 -10.02 17.41 -0.72
CA HIS A 338 -10.70 18.27 -1.68
C HIS A 338 -10.31 19.75 -1.49
N ALA A 339 -10.13 20.49 -2.60
CA ALA A 339 -9.73 21.90 -2.57
C ALA A 339 -10.71 22.79 -1.77
N ASN A 340 -12.02 22.52 -1.88
CA ASN A 340 -13.05 23.27 -1.14
C ASN A 340 -12.90 23.14 0.38
N THR A 341 -12.42 22.00 0.89
CA THR A 341 -12.18 21.80 2.33
C THR A 341 -11.07 22.71 2.84
N VAL A 342 -10.03 22.89 2.04
CA VAL A 342 -8.90 23.77 2.34
C VAL A 342 -9.31 25.24 2.31
N ALA A 343 -10.03 25.65 1.26
CA ALA A 343 -10.45 27.03 1.06
C ALA A 343 -11.42 27.53 2.16
N ARG A 344 -12.34 26.67 2.63
CA ARG A 344 -13.37 27.04 3.63
C ARG A 344 -12.79 27.33 5.02
N ALA A 345 -11.65 26.73 5.37
CA ALA A 345 -11.05 26.85 6.69
C ALA A 345 -10.03 27.99 6.83
N GLY A 346 -9.81 28.77 5.76
CA GLY A 346 -8.70 29.73 5.70
C GLY A 346 -7.31 29.05 5.78
N GLY A 347 -7.23 27.78 5.40
CA GLY A 347 -6.02 26.98 5.45
C GLY A 347 -5.02 27.32 4.34
N ALA A 348 -3.80 26.81 4.47
CA ALA A 348 -2.77 26.94 3.43
C ALA A 348 -3.25 26.32 2.11
N SER A 349 -2.77 26.81 0.96
CA SER A 349 -3.11 26.26 -0.35
C SER A 349 -2.83 24.75 -0.43
N LEU A 350 -3.46 24.05 -1.38
CA LEU A 350 -3.21 22.61 -1.57
C LEU A 350 -1.73 22.30 -1.87
N GLU A 351 -1.04 23.21 -2.56
CA GLU A 351 0.38 23.08 -2.88
C GLU A 351 1.26 23.21 -1.63
N GLU A 352 1.02 24.25 -0.82
CA GLU A 352 1.70 24.43 0.48
C GLU A 352 1.41 23.25 1.43
N THR A 353 0.17 22.76 1.43
CA THR A 353 -0.24 21.60 2.22
C THR A 353 0.49 20.35 1.73
N ALA A 354 0.61 20.14 0.42
CA ALA A 354 1.33 19.01 -0.16
C ALA A 354 2.83 19.01 0.20
N ALA A 355 3.47 20.18 0.22
CA ALA A 355 4.88 20.29 0.56
C ALA A 355 5.20 19.85 2.01
N LEU A 356 4.19 19.84 2.89
CA LEU A 356 4.33 19.48 4.30
C LEU A 356 3.92 18.04 4.62
N ILE A 357 3.39 17.31 3.63
CA ILE A 357 2.88 15.95 3.82
C ILE A 357 3.76 14.94 3.11
N LYS A 358 4.14 13.89 3.83
CA LYS A 358 4.68 12.66 3.26
C LYS A 358 3.61 11.59 3.29
N THR A 359 3.35 10.96 2.15
CA THR A 359 2.32 9.92 2.04
C THR A 359 2.94 8.61 1.60
N GLN A 360 2.60 7.52 2.29
CA GLN A 360 3.06 6.17 1.98
C GLN A 360 1.87 5.29 1.62
N ALA A 361 1.93 4.64 0.46
CA ALA A 361 0.85 3.79 -0.05
C ALA A 361 1.36 2.42 -0.47
N VAL A 362 0.65 1.36 -0.09
CA VAL A 362 0.96 -0.02 -0.50
C VAL A 362 0.54 -0.22 -1.95
N ASP A 363 1.44 -0.77 -2.75
CA ASP A 363 1.19 -0.99 -4.17
C ASP A 363 -0.05 -1.85 -4.45
N GLY A 364 -0.99 -1.29 -5.23
CA GLY A 364 -2.22 -1.97 -5.62
C GLY A 364 -3.28 -2.03 -4.51
N GLU A 365 -3.19 -1.18 -3.49
CA GLU A 365 -4.28 -0.96 -2.54
C GLU A 365 -5.45 -0.19 -3.18
N VAL A 366 -6.65 -0.48 -2.70
CA VAL A 366 -7.91 -0.11 -3.38
C VAL A 366 -8.14 1.40 -3.52
N LEU A 367 -7.64 2.26 -2.62
CA LEU A 367 -7.85 3.71 -2.71
C LEU A 367 -6.90 4.36 -3.72
N THR A 368 -5.62 4.01 -3.71
CA THR A 368 -4.64 4.46 -4.70
C THR A 368 -5.06 3.99 -6.09
N MET A 369 -5.65 2.79 -6.20
CA MET A 369 -6.28 2.36 -7.45
C MET A 369 -7.46 3.27 -7.83
N ALA A 370 -8.41 3.53 -6.92
CA ALA A 370 -9.56 4.38 -7.21
C ALA A 370 -9.16 5.82 -7.59
N GLN A 371 -8.16 6.39 -6.92
CA GLN A 371 -7.63 7.74 -7.14
C GLN A 371 -6.79 7.85 -8.42
N THR A 372 -6.02 6.81 -8.74
CA THR A 372 -5.18 6.77 -9.96
C THR A 372 -6.02 6.55 -11.21
N TYR A 373 -7.09 5.75 -11.13
CA TYR A 373 -7.88 5.29 -12.30
C TYR A 373 -9.28 5.93 -12.42
N GLY A 374 -9.62 6.90 -11.56
CA GLY A 374 -10.97 7.45 -11.31
C GLY A 374 -11.78 8.07 -12.46
N LYS A 375 -11.36 7.97 -13.73
CA LYS A 375 -12.15 8.40 -14.91
C LYS A 375 -12.50 7.27 -15.89
N ALA A 376 -11.85 6.11 -15.83
CA ALA A 376 -11.96 5.07 -16.88
C ALA A 376 -12.46 3.71 -16.36
N ALA A 377 -12.63 3.56 -15.04
CA ALA A 377 -12.78 2.25 -14.40
C ALA A 377 -14.08 2.06 -13.61
N VAL A 378 -15.00 3.03 -13.58
CA VAL A 378 -16.19 2.94 -12.69
C VAL A 378 -17.12 1.78 -13.07
N PRO A 379 -17.41 1.46 -14.35
CA PRO A 379 -18.21 0.27 -14.64
C PRO A 379 -17.46 -1.04 -14.34
N GLY A 380 -16.18 -1.13 -14.69
CA GLY A 380 -15.39 -2.38 -14.62
C GLY A 380 -14.86 -2.73 -13.21
N LEU A 381 -14.44 -1.75 -12.43
CA LEU A 381 -13.91 -1.95 -11.07
C LEU A 381 -15.03 -2.19 -10.04
N LEU A 382 -16.26 -1.72 -10.33
CA LEU A 382 -17.47 -2.11 -9.60
C LEU A 382 -18.03 -3.45 -10.10
N ALA A 383 -17.83 -3.82 -11.38
CA ALA A 383 -18.24 -5.13 -11.90
C ALA A 383 -17.34 -6.30 -11.45
N LEU A 384 -16.03 -6.07 -11.22
CA LEU A 384 -15.14 -7.10 -10.64
C LEU A 384 -15.35 -7.30 -9.12
N GLY A 385 -16.11 -6.42 -8.47
CA GLY A 385 -16.73 -6.67 -7.16
C GLY A 385 -18.22 -7.03 -7.24
N GLY A 386 -18.81 -7.02 -8.44
CA GLY A 386 -20.25 -7.10 -8.69
C GLY A 386 -20.76 -8.46 -9.19
N SER A 387 -19.88 -9.41 -9.53
CA SER A 387 -20.30 -10.78 -9.88
C SER A 387 -20.66 -11.67 -8.68
N LEU A 388 -20.86 -11.10 -7.49
CA LEU A 388 -21.62 -11.72 -6.40
C LEU A 388 -22.92 -10.96 -6.07
N ILE A 389 -23.32 -9.99 -6.90
CA ILE A 389 -24.66 -9.36 -6.85
C ILE A 389 -25.41 -9.70 -8.15
N GLY A 390 -25.35 -10.98 -8.52
CA GLY A 390 -26.40 -11.63 -9.32
C GLY A 390 -27.55 -12.02 -8.39
N GLY A 391 -28.18 -11.00 -7.81
CA GLY A 391 -29.32 -11.09 -6.90
C GLY A 391 -30.12 -9.80 -6.98
N LEU A 392 -30.38 -9.32 -8.19
CA LEU A 392 -31.50 -8.43 -8.43
C LEU A 392 -32.78 -9.29 -8.30
N LEU A 393 -33.85 -8.69 -7.79
CA LEU A 393 -35.24 -9.18 -7.75
C LEU A 393 -35.67 -9.87 -6.45
N GLY A 394 -35.89 -9.06 -5.42
CA GLY A 394 -36.61 -9.44 -4.20
C GLY A 394 -37.49 -8.31 -3.66
N GLY A 395 -38.51 -7.89 -4.44
CA GLY A 395 -39.70 -7.21 -3.91
C GLY A 395 -39.87 -5.73 -4.24
N GLY A 396 -40.82 -5.42 -5.14
CA GLY A 396 -41.70 -4.26 -5.02
C GLY A 396 -41.25 -2.95 -5.65
N ALA A 397 -41.86 -2.63 -6.80
CA ALA A 397 -41.82 -1.30 -7.41
C ALA A 397 -42.35 -0.21 -6.45
N MET A 398 -41.87 1.04 -6.61
CA MET A 398 -42.41 2.28 -6.03
C MET A 398 -42.06 2.62 -4.55
N GLY A 399 -40.78 2.60 -4.16
CA GLY A 399 -40.39 3.03 -2.79
C GLY A 399 -39.06 3.78 -2.57
N ALA A 400 -38.15 3.92 -3.55
CA ALA A 400 -36.78 4.42 -3.29
C ALA A 400 -36.26 5.44 -4.31
N MET A 401 -37.01 6.52 -4.55
CA MET A 401 -36.68 7.57 -5.54
C MET A 401 -36.36 8.95 -4.93
N VAL A 402 -35.87 9.04 -3.68
CA VAL A 402 -35.50 10.36 -3.08
C VAL A 402 -34.11 10.42 -2.42
N GLY A 403 -33.43 9.30 -2.15
CA GLY A 403 -32.09 9.32 -1.51
C GLY A 403 -30.88 9.14 -2.45
N ALA A 404 -31.08 8.56 -3.64
CA ALA A 404 -29.98 8.11 -4.51
C ALA A 404 -29.63 9.08 -5.67
N ALA A 405 -30.43 10.12 -5.90
CA ALA A 405 -30.24 11.03 -7.03
C ALA A 405 -29.22 12.15 -6.76
N CYS A 406 -29.05 12.61 -5.52
CA CYS A 406 -28.12 13.69 -5.20
C CYS A 406 -26.66 13.21 -5.07
N GLY A 407 -26.41 11.99 -4.58
CA GLY A 407 -25.04 11.46 -4.43
C GLY A 407 -24.38 10.97 -5.72
N MET A 408 -25.17 10.68 -6.76
CA MET A 408 -24.65 10.19 -8.06
C MET A 408 -24.39 11.31 -9.06
N MET A 409 -24.97 12.51 -8.87
CA MET A 409 -24.81 13.64 -9.81
C MET A 409 -23.46 14.37 -9.62
N GLU A 410 -22.90 14.41 -8.41
CA GLU A 410 -21.58 15.00 -8.12
C GLU A 410 -20.42 14.11 -8.59
N LEU A 411 -20.61 12.78 -8.54
CA LEU A 411 -19.65 11.77 -9.02
C LEU A 411 -19.47 11.81 -10.55
N TYR A 412 -20.42 12.39 -11.28
CA TYR A 412 -20.29 12.65 -12.71
C TYR A 412 -19.50 13.93 -13.04
N LYS A 413 -19.21 14.78 -12.04
CA LYS A 413 -18.58 16.11 -12.24
C LYS A 413 -17.13 16.23 -11.77
N GLY A 414 -16.60 15.29 -10.97
CA GLY A 414 -15.24 15.39 -10.43
C GLY A 414 -14.55 14.05 -10.20
N ALA A 415 -13.28 13.92 -10.59
CA ALA A 415 -12.45 12.79 -10.21
C ALA A 415 -12.25 12.76 -8.69
N LEU A 416 -12.18 11.56 -8.08
CA LEU A 416 -11.83 11.42 -6.66
C LEU A 416 -10.54 12.18 -6.35
N PRO A 417 -10.49 12.99 -5.28
CA PRO A 417 -9.27 13.71 -4.93
C PRO A 417 -8.17 12.70 -4.62
N LYS A 418 -6.95 12.98 -5.09
CA LYS A 418 -5.76 12.19 -4.78
C LYS A 418 -5.27 12.49 -3.37
N ALA A 419 -4.59 11.52 -2.75
CA ALA A 419 -3.82 11.78 -1.54
C ALA A 419 -2.86 12.97 -1.76
N VAL A 420 -2.78 13.86 -0.77
CA VAL A 420 -1.93 15.05 -0.82
C VAL A 420 -0.57 14.70 -0.21
N GLY A 421 0.52 15.17 -0.83
CA GLY A 421 1.88 15.00 -0.32
C GLY A 421 2.89 14.39 -1.28
N GLU A 422 4.16 14.34 -0.86
CA GLU A 422 5.23 13.56 -1.50
C GLU A 422 4.92 12.07 -1.35
N MET A 423 4.53 11.41 -2.44
CA MET A 423 4.12 10.01 -2.43
C MET A 423 5.33 9.07 -2.52
N SER A 424 5.37 8.11 -1.59
CA SER A 424 6.31 7.00 -1.56
C SER A 424 5.54 5.68 -1.61
N SER A 425 5.88 4.83 -2.56
CA SER A 425 5.28 3.48 -2.66
C SER A 425 5.89 2.53 -1.64
N LEU A 426 5.08 1.61 -1.12
CA LEU A 426 5.48 0.48 -0.28
C LEU A 426 5.21 -0.85 -1.02
N PRO A 427 6.11 -1.84 -0.89
CA PRO A 427 5.91 -3.14 -1.51
C PRO A 427 4.68 -3.83 -0.92
N SER A 428 3.89 -4.46 -1.77
CA SER A 428 2.79 -5.31 -1.34
C SER A 428 3.30 -6.72 -1.03
N LEU A 429 2.87 -7.27 0.11
CA LEU A 429 3.14 -8.67 0.48
C LEU A 429 2.07 -9.64 -0.04
N GLY A 430 1.30 -9.24 -1.06
CA GLY A 430 0.20 -10.01 -1.63
C GLY A 430 -1.16 -9.65 -1.04
N GLY A 431 -2.14 -10.56 -1.17
CA GLY A 431 -3.51 -10.34 -0.72
C GLY A 431 -4.35 -9.47 -1.67
N SER A 432 -5.65 -9.35 -1.36
CA SER A 432 -6.59 -8.53 -2.13
C SER A 432 -6.29 -7.03 -1.99
N PRO A 433 -6.72 -6.16 -2.94
CA PRO A 433 -6.57 -4.71 -2.82
C PRO A 433 -7.15 -4.12 -1.52
N ILE A 434 -8.15 -4.78 -0.94
CA ILE A 434 -8.75 -4.43 0.35
C ILE A 434 -7.83 -4.82 1.51
N ALA A 435 -7.20 -5.99 1.46
CA ALA A 435 -6.24 -6.41 2.47
C ALA A 435 -5.01 -5.50 2.48
N ARG A 436 -4.50 -5.14 1.29
CA ARG A 436 -3.36 -4.21 1.08
C ARG A 436 -3.60 -2.81 1.66
N HIS A 437 -4.87 -2.43 1.81
CA HIS A 437 -5.23 -1.17 2.40
C HIS A 437 -4.97 -1.12 3.92
N GLY A 438 -4.95 -2.24 4.63
CA GLY A 438 -4.80 -2.23 6.09
C GLY A 438 -3.42 -1.79 6.58
N MET A 439 -3.36 -1.27 7.81
CA MET A 439 -2.10 -0.83 8.43
C MET A 439 -1.08 -1.95 8.64
N ASP A 440 -1.51 -3.20 8.73
CA ASP A 440 -0.58 -4.34 8.81
C ASP A 440 0.27 -4.47 7.54
N GLN A 441 -0.32 -4.17 6.36
CA GLN A 441 0.39 -4.18 5.09
C GLN A 441 1.31 -2.96 4.96
N VAL A 442 0.89 -1.80 5.48
CA VAL A 442 1.73 -0.60 5.55
C VAL A 442 2.98 -0.87 6.41
N ILE A 443 2.77 -1.35 7.64
CA ILE A 443 3.85 -1.66 8.59
C ILE A 443 4.81 -2.69 7.98
N ALA A 444 4.27 -3.76 7.39
CA ALA A 444 5.09 -4.80 6.80
C ALA A 444 5.84 -4.32 5.54
N GLY A 445 5.23 -3.44 4.73
CA GLY A 445 5.89 -2.79 3.60
C GLY A 445 7.05 -1.88 4.02
N ILE A 446 6.86 -1.09 5.09
CA ILE A 446 7.91 -0.25 5.69
C ILE A 446 9.07 -1.12 6.21
N GLU A 447 8.78 -2.19 6.95
CA GLU A 447 9.81 -3.12 7.44
C GLU A 447 10.56 -3.83 6.31
N THR A 448 9.85 -4.19 5.23
CA THR A 448 10.44 -4.82 4.05
C THR A 448 11.42 -3.87 3.37
N GLN A 449 11.03 -2.63 3.08
CA GLN A 449 11.94 -1.63 2.51
C GLN A 449 13.14 -1.35 3.41
N LYS A 450 12.94 -1.22 4.74
CA LYS A 450 14.09 -1.06 5.66
C LYS A 450 15.06 -2.23 5.54
N LYS A 451 14.55 -3.46 5.47
CA LYS A 451 15.40 -4.64 5.34
C LYS A 451 16.17 -4.65 4.01
N GLU A 452 15.52 -4.30 2.91
CA GLU A 452 16.14 -4.16 1.59
C GLU A 452 17.23 -3.08 1.58
N ASP A 453 16.93 -1.90 2.15
CA ASP A 453 17.87 -0.77 2.22
C ASP A 453 19.09 -1.09 3.08
N ILE A 454 18.86 -1.70 4.25
CA ILE A 454 19.96 -2.16 5.13
C ILE A 454 20.82 -3.18 4.38
N GLY A 455 20.21 -4.09 3.62
CA GLY A 455 20.91 -5.07 2.80
C GLY A 455 21.78 -4.40 1.73
N ALA A 456 21.20 -3.50 0.94
CA ALA A 456 21.87 -2.79 -0.15
C ALA A 456 23.00 -1.87 0.35
N ILE A 457 22.79 -1.19 1.48
CA ILE A 457 23.83 -0.35 2.10
C ILE A 457 24.98 -1.22 2.59
N ASN A 458 24.69 -2.30 3.32
CA ASN A 458 25.73 -3.16 3.88
C ASN A 458 26.51 -3.94 2.81
N SER A 459 25.91 -4.28 1.66
CA SER A 459 26.66 -4.94 0.59
C SER A 459 27.73 -4.02 0.01
N VAL A 460 27.42 -2.73 -0.16
CA VAL A 460 28.36 -1.75 -0.71
C VAL A 460 29.41 -1.32 0.34
N LEU A 461 28.99 -1.08 1.59
CA LEU A 461 29.92 -0.65 2.65
C LEU A 461 30.91 -1.73 3.10
N LYS A 462 30.66 -3.01 2.79
CA LYS A 462 31.62 -4.10 3.06
C LYS A 462 32.69 -4.24 1.96
N GLU A 463 32.46 -3.66 0.79
CA GLU A 463 33.36 -3.73 -0.37
C GLU A 463 34.32 -2.53 -0.46
N THR A 464 34.04 -1.46 0.31
CA THR A 464 34.90 -0.28 0.53
C THR A 464 35.63 -0.37 1.85
#